data_AF-A0AA35NHT9-F1
#
_entry.id   AF-A0AA35NHT9-F1
#
_cell.length_a   1.000
_cell.length_b   1.000
_cell.length_c   1.000
_cell.angle_alpha   90.00
_cell.angle_beta   90.00
_cell.angle_gamma   90.00
#
_symmetry.space_group_name_H-M   'P 1'
#
loop_
_entity.id
_entity.type
_entity.pdbx_description
1 polymer ?
#
loop_
_entity_poly.entity_id
_entity_poly.type
_entity_poly.pdbx_seq_one_letter_code
_entity_poly.pdbx_strand_id
1 'polypeptide(L)'
;MPSKDPESLIDKDIRKISARNDELIKQDGTLKREYTTLLRKVSSVITVLNSIDGHADTSLTGSEAPRLISEATVEKVPELKWYNNQISLITEKLEGMEDVGIPDELVDAYTLYKETPLLYNDTHTL
;
A
#
# COMPACT_ATOMS: atom_id res chain seq x y z
N MET A 1 -2.71 46.18 46.03
CA MET A 1 -2.31 45.20 44.99
C MET A 1 -3.58 44.53 44.48
N PRO A 2 -3.87 44.48 43.17
CA PRO A 2 -5.08 43.85 42.71
C PRO A 2 -4.91 42.33 42.85
N SER A 3 -5.64 41.73 43.78
CA SER A 3 -5.81 40.29 43.84
C SER A 3 -6.50 39.88 42.54
N LYS A 4 -5.79 39.16 41.66
CA LYS A 4 -6.40 38.58 40.46
C LYS A 4 -7.31 37.46 40.94
N ASP A 5 -8.63 37.67 40.83
CA ASP A 5 -9.60 36.65 41.24
C ASP A 5 -9.31 35.33 40.51
N PRO A 6 -9.08 34.24 41.25
CA PRO A 6 -8.71 32.96 40.67
C PRO A 6 -9.78 32.40 39.72
N GLU A 7 -11.05 32.73 39.96
CA GLU A 7 -12.17 32.40 39.07
C GLU A 7 -12.04 33.04 37.67
N SER A 8 -11.53 34.27 37.58
CA SER A 8 -11.32 34.95 36.30
C SER A 8 -10.24 34.29 35.44
N LEU A 9 -9.23 33.66 36.07
CA LEU A 9 -8.20 32.91 35.38
C LEU A 9 -8.74 31.59 34.83
N ILE A 10 -9.56 30.89 35.63
CA ILE A 10 -10.21 29.63 35.24
C ILE A 10 -11.14 29.86 34.04
N ASP A 11 -11.97 30.92 34.06
CA ASP A 11 -12.85 31.27 32.94
C ASP A 11 -12.07 31.55 31.64
N LYS A 12 -10.92 32.21 31.77
CA LYS A 12 -10.06 32.49 30.62
C LYS A 12 -9.47 31.21 30.02
N ASP A 13 -9.10 30.26 30.86
CA ASP A 13 -8.56 28.98 30.40
C ASP A 13 -9.64 28.05 29.84
N ILE A 14 -10.85 28.04 30.41
CA ILE A 14 -12.01 27.36 29.83
C ILE A 14 -12.29 27.88 28.41
N ARG A 15 -12.29 29.21 28.21
CA ARG A 15 -12.50 29.80 26.87
C ARG A 15 -11.41 29.40 25.88
N LYS A 16 -10.14 29.35 26.30
CA LYS A 16 -9.03 28.91 25.43
C LYS A 16 -9.18 27.44 25.04
N ILE A 17 -9.51 26.58 26.01
CA ILE A 17 -9.69 25.14 25.76
C ILE A 17 -10.86 24.91 24.81
N SER A 18 -11.98 25.60 25.03
CA SER A 18 -13.15 25.54 24.14
C SER A 18 -12.80 25.97 22.71
N ALA A 19 -12.13 27.13 22.56
CA ALA A 19 -11.73 27.61 21.23
C ALA A 19 -10.77 26.65 20.52
N ARG A 20 -9.86 26.01 21.26
CA ARG A 20 -8.95 25.00 20.71
C ARG A 20 -9.70 23.72 20.32
N ASN A 21 -10.70 23.31 21.08
CA ASN A 21 -11.54 22.16 20.75
C ASN A 21 -12.34 22.41 19.46
N ASP A 22 -12.95 23.59 19.32
CA ASP A 22 -13.66 23.97 18.09
C ASP A 22 -12.75 23.94 16.85
N GLU A 23 -11.50 24.38 17.00
CA GLU A 23 -10.51 24.33 15.92
C GLU A 23 -10.11 22.89 15.57
N LEU A 24 -9.90 22.03 16.58
CA LEU A 24 -9.62 20.60 16.35
C LEU A 24 -10.77 19.90 15.62
N ILE A 25 -12.02 20.22 15.95
CA ILE A 25 -13.21 19.69 15.26
C ILE A 25 -13.22 20.09 13.78
N LYS A 26 -12.89 21.34 13.47
CA LYS A 26 -12.78 21.82 12.07
C LYS A 26 -11.68 21.10 11.30
N GLN A 27 -10.54 20.88 11.95
CA GLN A 27 -9.40 20.17 11.36
C GLN A 27 -9.74 18.71 11.10
N ASP A 28 -10.38 18.01 12.05
CA ASP A 28 -10.85 16.63 11.87
C ASP A 28 -11.84 16.50 10.69
N GLY A 29 -12.79 17.42 10.58
CA GLY A 29 -13.72 17.46 9.45
C GLY A 29 -13.03 17.69 8.10
N THR A 30 -11.97 18.51 8.09
CA THR A 30 -11.17 18.75 6.89
C THR A 30 -10.35 17.52 6.51
N LEU A 31 -9.67 16.91 7.48
CA LEU A 31 -8.83 15.73 7.28
C LEU A 31 -9.63 14.55 6.74
N LYS A 32 -10.84 14.30 7.27
CA LYS A 32 -11.76 13.26 6.76
C LYS A 32 -12.13 13.48 5.29
N ARG A 33 -12.38 14.73 4.90
CA ARG A 33 -12.70 15.09 3.50
C ARG A 33 -11.50 14.85 2.59
N GLU A 34 -10.31 15.26 3.01
CA GLU A 34 -9.07 15.07 2.26
C GLU A 34 -8.73 13.58 2.11
N TYR A 35 -8.84 12.80 3.19
CA TYR A 35 -8.64 11.36 3.17
C TYR A 35 -9.59 10.64 2.21
N THR A 36 -10.88 10.98 2.26
CA THR A 36 -11.87 10.40 1.34
C THR A 36 -11.56 10.76 -0.12
N THR A 37 -11.03 11.96 -0.37
CA THR A 37 -10.63 12.40 -1.71
C THR A 37 -9.40 11.64 -2.18
N LEU A 38 -8.41 11.45 -1.32
CA LEU A 38 -7.22 10.66 -1.61
C LEU A 38 -7.59 9.21 -1.93
N LEU A 39 -8.46 8.60 -1.13
CA LEU A 39 -8.93 7.23 -1.34
C LEU A 39 -9.55 7.07 -2.74
N ARG A 40 -10.43 8.00 -3.16
CA ARG A 40 -11.01 7.99 -4.51
C ARG A 40 -9.96 8.12 -5.61
N LYS A 41 -8.95 8.98 -5.41
CA LYS A 41 -7.85 9.13 -6.38
C LYS A 41 -7.03 7.84 -6.50
N VAL A 42 -6.69 7.21 -5.37
CA VAL A 42 -5.97 5.94 -5.35
C VAL A 42 -6.78 4.84 -6.04
N SER A 43 -8.06 4.70 -5.73
CA SER A 43 -8.94 3.74 -6.41
C SER A 43 -9.00 3.98 -7.92
N SER A 44 -9.11 5.25 -8.35
CA SER A 44 -9.09 5.59 -9.78
C SER A 44 -7.77 5.20 -10.45
N VAL A 45 -6.63 5.43 -9.79
CA VAL A 45 -5.32 5.02 -10.31
C VAL A 45 -5.24 3.50 -10.44
N ILE A 46 -5.68 2.75 -9.42
CA ILE A 46 -5.74 1.28 -9.47
C ILE A 46 -6.62 0.80 -10.62
N THR A 47 -7.79 1.38 -10.82
CA THR A 47 -8.68 1.03 -11.95
C THR A 47 -7.99 1.26 -13.30
N VAL A 48 -7.28 2.37 -13.47
CA VAL A 48 -6.52 2.64 -14.69
C VAL A 48 -5.39 1.63 -14.88
N LEU A 49 -4.62 1.33 -13.83
CA LEU A 49 -3.54 0.35 -13.90
C LEU A 49 -4.06 -1.05 -14.27
N ASN A 50 -5.14 -1.51 -13.64
CA ASN A 50 -5.78 -2.78 -13.99
C ASN A 50 -6.32 -2.81 -15.42
N SER A 51 -6.80 -1.67 -15.94
CA SER A 51 -7.25 -1.58 -17.34
C SER A 51 -6.10 -1.66 -18.35
N ILE A 52 -4.90 -1.18 -17.98
CA ILE A 52 -3.67 -1.32 -18.78
C ILE A 52 -3.18 -2.77 -18.73
N ASP A 53 -3.36 -3.43 -17.58
CA ASP A 53 -3.00 -4.84 -17.39
C ASP A 53 -3.97 -5.82 -18.09
N GLY A 54 -5.12 -5.34 -18.59
CA GLY A 54 -6.06 -6.11 -19.41
C GLY A 54 -5.53 -6.53 -20.80
N HIS A 55 -4.27 -6.23 -21.13
CA HIS A 55 -3.53 -6.79 -22.26
C HIS A 55 -2.48 -7.83 -21.84
N ALA A 56 -2.33 -8.08 -20.55
CA ALA A 56 -1.65 -9.24 -20.00
C ALA A 56 -2.70 -10.30 -19.65
N ASP A 57 -2.70 -11.38 -20.42
CA ASP A 57 -3.53 -12.57 -20.25
C ASP A 57 -3.86 -12.89 -18.78
N THR A 58 -5.13 -12.68 -18.41
CA THR A 58 -5.72 -13.13 -17.14
C THR A 58 -5.98 -14.65 -17.19
N SER A 59 -4.91 -15.41 -17.46
CA SER A 59 -4.82 -16.86 -17.31
C SER A 59 -3.68 -17.21 -16.33
N LEU A 60 -3.48 -16.35 -15.33
CA LEU A 60 -2.44 -16.46 -14.30
C LEU A 60 -2.94 -16.92 -12.93
N THR A 61 -4.13 -17.51 -12.85
CA THR A 61 -4.59 -18.22 -11.63
C THR A 61 -3.94 -19.60 -11.44
N GLY A 62 -2.79 -19.89 -12.07
CA GLY A 62 -2.23 -21.25 -12.04
C GLY A 62 -0.73 -21.39 -12.29
N SER A 63 0.05 -20.32 -12.31
CA SER A 63 1.51 -20.45 -12.38
C SER A 63 2.17 -19.26 -11.70
N GLU A 64 2.57 -19.45 -10.45
CA GLU A 64 3.46 -18.55 -9.68
C GLU A 64 4.89 -18.48 -10.26
N ALA A 65 5.13 -19.04 -11.45
CA ALA A 65 6.43 -18.97 -12.08
C ALA A 65 6.61 -17.62 -12.79
N PRO A 66 7.73 -16.90 -12.56
CA PRO A 66 8.05 -15.69 -13.31
C PRO A 66 8.09 -16.01 -14.81
N ARG A 67 7.28 -15.31 -15.60
CA ARG A 67 7.26 -15.42 -17.06
C ARG A 67 8.23 -14.41 -17.67
N LEU A 68 8.81 -14.77 -18.82
CA LEU A 68 9.60 -13.84 -19.63
C LEU A 68 8.71 -12.74 -20.22
N ILE A 69 9.24 -11.53 -20.31
CA ILE A 69 8.61 -10.41 -21.00
C ILE A 69 8.50 -10.76 -22.49
N SER A 70 7.34 -10.49 -23.08
CA SER A 70 7.05 -10.83 -24.47
C SER A 70 7.97 -10.09 -25.47
N GLU A 71 8.34 -10.77 -26.56
CA GLU A 71 9.21 -10.22 -27.61
C GLU A 71 8.64 -8.92 -28.21
N ALA A 72 7.32 -8.83 -28.36
CA ALA A 72 6.64 -7.62 -28.84
C ALA A 72 6.83 -6.40 -27.92
N THR A 73 7.06 -6.62 -26.63
CA THR A 73 7.33 -5.56 -25.65
C THR A 73 8.83 -5.20 -25.64
N VAL A 74 9.69 -6.22 -25.78
CA VAL A 74 11.14 -6.03 -25.91
C VAL A 74 11.50 -5.27 -27.19
N GLU A 75 10.78 -5.50 -28.29
CA GLU A 75 10.96 -4.76 -29.54
C GLU A 75 10.67 -3.26 -29.39
N LYS A 76 9.69 -2.91 -28.55
CA LYS A 76 9.35 -1.50 -28.24
C LYS A 76 10.35 -0.86 -27.29
N VAL A 77 10.89 -1.63 -26.34
CA VAL A 77 11.85 -1.16 -25.34
C VAL A 77 12.97 -2.20 -25.19
N PRO A 78 14.08 -2.05 -25.93
CA PRO A 78 15.13 -3.07 -26.00
C PRO A 78 15.89 -3.27 -24.69
N GLU A 79 15.87 -2.29 -23.79
CA GLU A 79 16.46 -2.38 -22.45
C GLU A 79 15.78 -3.47 -21.59
N LEU A 80 14.51 -3.80 -21.88
CA LEU A 80 13.79 -4.84 -21.15
C LEU A 80 14.35 -6.25 -21.36
N LYS A 81 15.14 -6.45 -22.42
CA LYS A 81 15.84 -7.72 -22.69
C LYS A 81 16.77 -8.12 -21.53
N TRP A 82 17.32 -7.14 -20.81
CA TRP A 82 18.17 -7.40 -19.65
C TRP A 82 17.43 -8.19 -18.56
N TYR A 83 16.15 -7.86 -18.31
CA TYR A 83 15.34 -8.56 -17.30
C TYR A 83 15.07 -10.00 -17.71
N ASN A 84 14.77 -10.26 -18.99
CA ASN A 84 14.61 -11.64 -19.48
C ASN A 84 15.88 -12.47 -19.24
N ASN A 85 17.06 -11.89 -19.49
CA ASN A 85 18.33 -12.57 -19.21
C ASN A 85 18.52 -12.85 -17.71
N GLN A 86 18.14 -11.93 -16.82
CA GLN A 86 18.23 -12.15 -15.37
C GLN A 86 17.27 -13.23 -14.89
N ILE A 87 16.03 -13.23 -15.40
CA ILE A 87 15.03 -14.25 -15.08
C ILE A 87 15.56 -15.62 -15.50
N SER A 88 16.05 -15.77 -16.73
CA SER A 88 16.65 -17.02 -17.19
C SER A 88 17.81 -17.50 -16.33
N LEU A 89 18.71 -16.59 -15.92
CA LEU A 89 19.86 -16.92 -15.07
C LEU A 89 19.42 -17.39 -13.67
N ILE A 90 18.38 -16.77 -13.11
CA ILE A 90 17.83 -17.14 -11.82
C ILE A 90 17.08 -18.48 -11.92
N THR A 91 16.30 -18.70 -12.97
CA THR A 91 15.61 -19.96 -13.23
C THR A 91 16.60 -21.11 -13.39
N GLU A 92 17.65 -20.95 -14.20
CA GLU A 92 18.71 -21.96 -14.36
C GLU A 92 19.41 -22.28 -13.03
N LYS A 93 19.63 -21.27 -12.19
CA LYS A 93 20.23 -21.45 -10.86
C LYS A 93 19.30 -22.13 -9.86
N LEU A 94 17.99 -21.94 -10.00
CA LEU A 94 16.95 -22.52 -9.14
C LEU A 94 16.55 -23.93 -9.57
N GLU A 95 16.69 -24.30 -10.85
CA GLU A 95 16.40 -25.65 -11.37
C GLU A 95 17.23 -26.77 -10.70
N GLY A 96 18.27 -26.42 -9.91
CA GLY A 96 19.06 -27.34 -9.10
C GLY A 96 19.03 -27.10 -7.58
N MET A 97 18.27 -26.12 -7.09
CA MET A 97 18.09 -25.90 -5.65
C MET A 97 16.72 -26.46 -5.23
N GLU A 98 16.73 -27.64 -4.60
CA GLU A 98 15.54 -28.13 -3.89
C GLU A 98 15.14 -27.10 -2.83
N ASP A 99 13.90 -26.65 -2.94
CA ASP A 99 13.07 -25.96 -1.95
C ASP A 99 13.87 -25.10 -0.95
N VAL A 100 14.08 -23.82 -1.30
CA VAL A 100 14.58 -22.83 -0.34
C VAL A 100 13.49 -22.63 0.72
N GLY A 101 13.55 -23.44 1.78
CA GLY A 101 12.72 -23.29 2.95
C GLY A 101 12.91 -21.90 3.54
N ILE A 102 11.82 -21.30 3.99
CA ILE A 102 11.87 -20.05 4.76
C ILE A 102 12.64 -20.36 6.04
N PRO A 103 13.74 -19.64 6.35
CA PRO A 103 14.45 -19.82 7.62
C PRO A 103 13.49 -19.66 8.79
N ASP A 104 13.63 -20.48 9.82
CA ASP A 104 12.72 -20.50 10.98
C ASP A 104 12.56 -19.11 11.61
N GLU A 105 13.61 -18.27 11.55
CA GLU A 105 13.60 -16.91 12.08
C GLU A 105 12.72 -15.93 11.28
N LEU A 106 12.39 -16.27 10.03
CA LEU A 106 11.64 -15.43 9.09
C LEU A 106 10.20 -15.92 8.87
N VAL A 107 9.82 -17.06 9.44
CA VAL A 107 8.47 -17.64 9.30
C VAL A 107 7.40 -16.68 9.81
N ASP A 108 7.62 -16.03 10.94
CA ASP A 108 6.64 -15.10 11.54
C ASP A 108 6.45 -13.84 10.67
N ALA A 109 7.54 -13.29 10.14
CA ALA A 109 7.49 -12.13 9.26
C ALA A 109 6.85 -12.45 7.90
N TYR A 110 7.12 -13.64 7.37
CA TYR A 110 6.51 -14.12 6.13
C TYR A 110 5.02 -14.40 6.29
N THR A 111 4.62 -15.04 7.39
CA THR A 111 3.20 -15.27 7.73
C THR A 111 2.47 -13.94 7.86
N LEU A 112 3.04 -12.97 8.59
CA LEU A 112 2.46 -11.63 8.71
C LEU A 112 2.30 -10.94 7.35
N TYR A 113 3.30 -11.03 6.47
CA TYR A 113 3.19 -10.49 5.11
C TYR A 113 2.07 -11.14 4.29
N LYS A 114 1.94 -12.47 4.35
CA LYS A 114 0.91 -13.22 3.60
C LYS A 114 -0.50 -12.97 4.14
N GLU A 115 -0.64 -12.83 5.46
CA GLU A 115 -1.94 -12.66 6.11
C GLU A 115 -2.40 -11.21 6.19
N THR A 116 -1.50 -10.24 6.01
CA THR A 116 -1.89 -8.82 6.04
C THR A 116 -2.66 -8.48 4.77
N PRO A 117 -3.96 -8.13 4.86
CA PRO A 117 -4.73 -7.70 3.70
C PRO A 117 -4.16 -6.38 3.21
N LEU A 118 -3.57 -6.38 2.01
CA LEU A 118 -2.98 -5.18 1.42
C LEU A 118 -4.06 -4.27 0.82
N LEU A 119 -5.24 -4.84 0.51
CA LEU A 119 -6.41 -4.13 0.01
C LEU A 119 -7.64 -4.36 0.90
N TYR A 120 -8.53 -3.36 0.95
CA TYR A 120 -9.80 -3.41 1.71
C TYR A 120 -10.74 -4.55 1.29
N ASN A 121 -10.53 -5.15 0.11
CA ASN A 121 -11.36 -6.24 -0.43
C ASN A 121 -10.71 -7.62 -0.34
N ASP A 122 -9.49 -7.75 0.18
CA ASP A 122 -8.78 -9.05 0.24
C ASP A 122 -9.35 -9.98 1.32
N THR A 123 -10.31 -9.52 2.14
CA THR A 123 -10.96 -10.33 3.19
C THR A 123 -12.06 -11.28 2.67
N HIS A 124 -12.20 -11.44 1.35
CA HIS A 124 -13.24 -12.27 0.74
C HIS A 124 -12.70 -13.25 -0.31
N THR A 125 -11.87 -14.20 0.11
CA THR A 125 -11.69 -15.47 -0.60
C THR A 125 -11.54 -16.59 0.43
N LEU A 126 -12.66 -17.27 0.71
CA LEU A 126 -12.74 -18.62 1.28
C LEU A 126 -13.08 -19.59 0.16
#